data_AF-A0A7V5BZ82-F1
#
_entry.id   AF-A0A7V5BZ82-F1
#
_cell.length_a   1.000
_cell.length_b   1.000
_cell.length_c   1.000
_cell.angle_alpha   90.00
_cell.angle_beta   90.00
_cell.angle_gamma   90.00
#
_symmetry.space_group_name_H-M   'P 1'
#
loop_
_entity.id
_entity.type
_entity.pdbx_description
1 polymer ?
#
loop_
_entity_poly.entity_id
_entity_poly.type
_entity_poly.pdbx_seq_one_letter_code
_entity_poly.pdbx_strand_id
1 'polypeptide(L)'
;MEFGLLAAAVLAGFGAWATLRLEARVTDSVDDPSRLWDRLVVAAIVGLFAGRIVAMVTSGTNPLSAPFDVLVVRGGVSTAGASLAAAATLALRSRRRLVATADGLAAAALVGLAGWHAGCLF
;
A
#
# COMPACT_ATOMS: atom_id res chain seq x y z
N MET A 1 15.75 15.29 -4.48
CA MET A 1 14.91 14.67 -3.43
C MET A 1 13.60 14.09 -4.00
N GLU A 2 12.91 14.77 -4.92
CA GLU A 2 11.62 14.31 -5.47
C GLU A 2 11.71 13.01 -6.30
N PHE A 3 12.79 12.82 -7.06
CA PHE A 3 12.99 11.60 -7.87
C PHE A 3 13.33 10.35 -7.03
N GLY A 4 13.96 10.50 -5.87
CA GLY A 4 14.34 9.37 -5.00
C GLY A 4 13.13 8.71 -4.35
N LEU A 5 12.15 9.49 -3.89
CA LEU A 5 10.89 8.97 -3.35
C LEU A 5 10.05 8.26 -4.43
N LEU A 6 10.07 8.79 -5.65
CA LEU A 6 9.40 8.14 -6.78
C LEU A 6 10.10 6.81 -7.13
N ALA A 7 11.43 6.78 -7.15
CA ALA A 7 12.19 5.56 -7.35
C ALA A 7 11.92 4.53 -6.23
N ALA A 8 11.87 4.96 -4.96
CA ALA A 8 11.53 4.11 -3.82
C ALA A 8 10.12 3.52 -3.93
N ALA A 9 9.13 4.33 -4.32
CA ALA A 9 7.76 3.85 -4.53
C ALA A 9 7.67 2.84 -5.70
N VAL A 10 8.39 3.11 -6.80
CA VAL A 10 8.45 2.21 -7.96
C VAL A 10 9.13 0.89 -7.62
N LEU A 11 10.27 0.93 -6.92
CA LEU A 11 10.99 -0.27 -6.48
C LEU A 11 10.17 -1.09 -5.49
N ALA A 12 9.47 -0.45 -4.56
CA ALA A 12 8.58 -1.12 -3.63
C ALA A 12 7.42 -1.82 -4.36
N GLY A 13 6.73 -1.10 -5.25
CA GLY A 13 5.62 -1.64 -6.03
C GLY A 13 6.06 -2.77 -6.96
N PHE A 14 7.18 -2.59 -7.67
CA PHE A 14 7.74 -3.58 -8.57
C PHE A 14 8.22 -4.83 -7.81
N GLY A 15 8.89 -4.65 -6.68
CA GLY A 15 9.34 -5.75 -5.83
C GLY A 15 8.17 -6.59 -5.30
N ALA A 16 7.13 -5.95 -4.80
CA ALA A 16 5.92 -6.64 -4.35
C ALA A 16 5.23 -7.39 -5.51
N TRP A 17 5.08 -6.74 -6.67
CA TRP A 17 4.47 -7.35 -7.86
C TRP A 17 5.26 -8.55 -8.39
N ALA A 18 6.58 -8.39 -8.50
CA ALA A 18 7.48 -9.44 -8.99
C ALA A 18 7.45 -10.66 -8.06
N THR A 19 7.43 -10.43 -6.75
CA THR A 19 7.36 -11.51 -5.76
C THR A 19 6.07 -12.31 -5.88
N LEU A 20 4.92 -11.66 -6.00
CA LEU A 20 3.64 -12.37 -6.22
C LEU A 20 3.64 -13.18 -7.52
N ARG A 21 4.27 -12.66 -8.57
CA ARG A 21 4.40 -13.37 -9.85
C ARG A 21 5.35 -14.55 -9.78
N LEU A 22 6.40 -14.47 -8.97
CA LEU A 22 7.35 -15.55 -8.74
C LEU A 22 6.74 -16.64 -7.87
N GLU A 23 6.06 -16.28 -6.78
CA GLU A 23 5.38 -17.24 -5.91
C GLU A 23 4.30 -18.01 -6.65
N ALA A 24 3.54 -17.35 -7.54
CA ALA A 24 2.56 -18.03 -8.39
C ALA A 24 3.15 -19.05 -9.38
N ARG A 25 4.46 -19.00 -9.64
CA ARG A 25 5.15 -19.99 -10.49
C ARG A 25 5.69 -21.17 -9.69
N VAL A 26 5.99 -20.97 -8.41
CA VAL A 26 6.65 -21.96 -7.55
C VAL A 26 5.63 -22.72 -6.71
N THR A 27 4.56 -22.04 -6.30
CA THR A 27 3.57 -22.55 -5.35
C THR A 27 2.21 -22.56 -6.00
N ASP A 28 1.47 -23.67 -5.85
CA ASP A 28 0.06 -23.74 -6.25
C ASP A 28 -0.77 -22.98 -5.21
N SER A 29 -0.70 -21.65 -5.27
CA SER A 29 -1.29 -20.76 -4.27
C SER A 29 -2.82 -20.82 -4.32
N VAL A 30 -3.44 -20.92 -3.14
CA VAL A 30 -4.91 -21.07 -2.95
C VAL A 30 -5.73 -19.91 -3.54
N ASP A 31 -5.10 -18.74 -3.74
CA ASP A 31 -5.68 -17.56 -4.37
C ASP A 31 -4.85 -17.16 -5.60
N ASP A 32 -5.56 -16.71 -6.63
CA ASP A 32 -4.97 -16.19 -7.88
C ASP A 32 -4.12 -14.93 -7.60
N PRO A 33 -2.84 -14.88 -8.02
CA PRO A 33 -1.95 -13.74 -7.78
C PRO A 33 -2.51 -12.40 -8.31
N SER A 34 -3.32 -12.43 -9.36
CA SER A 34 -3.97 -11.22 -9.89
C SER A 34 -4.96 -10.63 -8.88
N ARG A 35 -5.67 -11.48 -8.14
CA ARG A 35 -6.61 -11.06 -7.09
C ARG A 35 -5.88 -10.56 -5.85
N LEU A 36 -4.76 -11.16 -5.49
CA LEU A 36 -3.91 -10.68 -4.39
C LEU A 36 -3.35 -9.29 -4.70
N TRP A 37 -2.85 -9.09 -5.92
CA TRP A 37 -2.39 -7.79 -6.38
C TRP A 37 -3.51 -6.73 -6.38
N ASP A 38 -4.70 -7.06 -6.90
CA ASP A 38 -5.84 -6.15 -6.88
C ASP A 38 -6.27 -5.76 -5.45
N ARG A 39 -6.27 -6.72 -4.52
CA ARG A 39 -6.54 -6.44 -3.10
C ARG A 39 -5.50 -5.49 -2.52
N LEU A 40 -4.21 -5.71 -2.81
CA LEU A 40 -3.11 -4.90 -2.32
C LEU A 40 -3.15 -3.48 -2.89
N VAL A 41 -3.41 -3.32 -4.19
CA VAL A 41 -3.54 -2.01 -4.85
C VAL A 41 -4.72 -1.22 -4.27
N VAL A 42 -5.88 -1.84 -4.10
CA VAL A 42 -7.03 -1.17 -3.50
C VAL A 42 -6.77 -0.79 -2.04
N ALA A 43 -6.15 -1.68 -1.26
CA ALA A 43 -5.77 -1.36 0.11
C ALA A 43 -4.78 -0.18 0.18
N ALA A 44 -3.80 -0.13 -0.73
CA ALA A 44 -2.84 0.96 -0.82
C ALA A 44 -3.53 2.30 -1.19
N ILE A 45 -4.43 2.29 -2.16
CA ILE A 45 -5.19 3.48 -2.57
C ILE A 45 -6.04 4.00 -1.41
N VAL A 46 -6.83 3.12 -0.76
CA VAL A 46 -7.65 3.51 0.40
C VAL A 46 -6.80 4.02 1.54
N GLY A 47 -5.66 3.37 1.81
CA GLY A 47 -4.67 3.82 2.78
C GLY A 47 -4.16 5.23 2.49
N LEU A 48 -3.78 5.51 1.24
CA LEU A 48 -3.27 6.83 0.84
C LEU A 48 -4.31 7.94 1.11
N PHE A 49 -5.57 7.70 0.72
CA PHE A 49 -6.67 8.65 0.92
C PHE A 49 -6.98 8.86 2.41
N ALA A 50 -7.10 7.77 3.18
CA ALA A 50 -7.36 7.86 4.60
C ALA A 50 -6.20 8.54 5.35
N GLY A 51 -4.96 8.20 5.02
CA GLY A 51 -3.77 8.85 5.59
C GLY A 51 -3.70 10.34 5.27
N ARG A 52 -4.17 10.75 4.08
CA ARG A 52 -4.29 12.17 3.71
C ARG A 52 -5.36 12.88 4.53
N ILE A 53 -6.53 12.28 4.70
CA ILE A 53 -7.61 12.82 5.55
C ILE A 53 -7.11 13.00 6.98
N VAL A 54 -6.41 12.00 7.55
CA VAL A 54 -5.84 12.09 8.90
C VAL A 54 -4.80 13.20 8.98
N ALA A 55 -3.93 13.36 7.99
CA ALA A 55 -2.96 14.46 7.95
C ALA A 55 -3.64 15.84 7.92
N MET A 56 -4.73 15.99 7.18
CA MET A 56 -5.50 17.24 7.13
C MET A 56 -6.14 17.57 8.48
N VAL A 57 -6.83 16.58 9.08
CA VAL A 57 -7.48 16.74 10.39
C VAL A 57 -6.48 17.09 11.48
N THR A 58 -5.33 16.41 11.51
CA THR A 58 -4.25 16.70 12.48
C THR A 58 -3.57 18.05 12.24
N SER A 59 -3.57 18.54 11.01
CA SER A 59 -3.07 19.89 10.66
C SER A 59 -4.13 20.99 10.82
N GLY A 60 -5.32 20.68 11.34
CA GLY A 60 -6.41 21.64 11.53
C GLY A 60 -7.14 22.05 10.25
N THR A 61 -6.92 21.35 9.14
CA THR A 61 -7.61 21.59 7.86
C THR A 61 -8.85 20.70 7.76
N ASN A 62 -10.02 21.28 7.51
CA ASN A 62 -11.24 20.50 7.32
C ASN A 62 -11.29 19.91 5.89
N PRO A 63 -11.27 18.58 5.72
CA PRO A 63 -11.29 17.94 4.40
C PRO A 63 -12.59 18.19 3.63
N LEU A 64 -13.70 18.51 4.32
CA LEU A 64 -14.99 18.78 3.68
C LEU A 64 -15.04 20.18 3.03
N SER A 65 -14.28 21.14 3.55
CA SER A 65 -14.20 22.49 2.96
C SER A 65 -13.22 22.58 1.79
N ALA A 66 -12.28 21.62 1.69
CA ALA A 66 -11.28 21.57 0.62
C ALA A 66 -11.10 20.13 0.09
N PRO A 67 -12.14 19.54 -0.55
CA PRO A 67 -12.12 18.13 -0.95
C PRO A 67 -11.05 17.83 -2.02
N PHE A 68 -10.68 18.81 -2.85
CA PHE A 68 -9.62 18.65 -3.85
C PHE A 68 -8.23 18.52 -3.23
N ASP A 69 -8.00 19.04 -2.02
CA ASP A 69 -6.72 18.91 -1.32
C ASP A 69 -6.50 17.49 -0.75
N VAL A 70 -7.54 16.65 -0.78
CA VAL A 70 -7.45 15.21 -0.52
C VAL A 70 -6.87 14.47 -1.73
N LEU A 71 -7.22 14.92 -2.95
CA LEU A 71 -6.72 14.35 -4.22
C LEU A 71 -5.32 14.85 -4.57
N VAL A 72 -5.05 16.12 -4.27
CA VAL A 72 -3.75 16.74 -4.48
C VAL A 72 -2.90 16.48 -3.24
N VAL A 73 -2.10 15.41 -3.27
CA VAL A 73 -1.14 15.07 -2.20
C VAL A 73 0.04 16.06 -2.25
N ARG A 74 -0.22 17.31 -1.86
CA ARG A 74 0.79 18.38 -1.69
C ARG A 74 1.28 18.50 -0.25
N GLY A 75 0.42 18.23 0.71
CA GLY A 75 0.80 18.04 2.11
C GLY A 75 0.97 16.54 2.37
N GLY A 76 1.97 16.18 3.17
CA GLY A 76 2.30 14.79 3.46
C GLY A 76 1.12 13.92 3.88
N VAL A 77 1.32 12.60 3.81
CA VAL A 77 0.35 11.57 4.21
C VAL A 77 0.72 11.06 5.59
N SER A 78 -0.26 10.90 6.48
CA SER A 78 -0.02 10.25 7.77
C SER A 78 0.27 8.77 7.55
N THR A 79 1.52 8.35 7.79
CA THR A 79 1.95 6.96 7.64
C THR A 79 1.14 6.03 8.55
N ALA A 80 0.88 6.43 9.80
CA ALA A 80 0.07 5.64 10.73
C ALA A 80 -1.37 5.48 10.24
N GLY A 81 -2.01 6.59 9.81
CA GLY A 81 -3.36 6.56 9.26
C GLY A 81 -3.46 5.73 7.99
N ALA A 82 -2.47 5.86 7.09
CA ALA A 82 -2.42 5.11 5.85
C ALA A 82 -2.24 3.61 6.09
N SER A 83 -1.30 3.22 6.95
CA SER A 83 -1.04 1.80 7.25
C SER A 83 -2.23 1.14 7.94
N LEU A 84 -2.89 1.81 8.89
CA LEU A 84 -4.07 1.28 9.56
C LEU A 84 -5.25 1.11 8.59
N ALA A 85 -5.51 2.12 7.75
CA ALA A 85 -6.60 2.05 6.78
C ALA A 85 -6.32 1.00 5.69
N ALA A 86 -5.08 0.87 5.23
CA ALA A 86 -4.68 -0.18 4.29
C ALA A 86 -4.86 -1.58 4.91
N ALA A 87 -4.39 -1.80 6.14
CA ALA A 87 -4.55 -3.07 6.85
C ALA A 87 -6.02 -3.41 7.09
N ALA A 88 -6.83 -2.44 7.54
CA ALA A 88 -8.26 -2.62 7.74
C ALA A 88 -8.98 -2.96 6.42
N THR A 89 -8.65 -2.26 5.32
CA THR A 89 -9.24 -2.52 4.00
C THR A 89 -8.89 -3.91 3.50
N LEU A 90 -7.62 -4.31 3.65
CA LEU A 90 -7.16 -5.63 3.28
C LEU A 90 -7.88 -6.70 4.11
N ALA A 91 -8.00 -6.50 5.42
CA ALA A 91 -8.68 -7.43 6.32
C ALA A 91 -10.18 -7.57 5.99
N LEU A 92 -10.87 -6.46 5.73
CA LEU A 92 -12.28 -6.47 5.33
C LEU A 92 -12.49 -7.18 4.00
N ARG A 93 -11.61 -6.95 3.02
CA ARG A 93 -11.72 -7.54 1.68
C ARG A 93 -11.34 -9.02 1.66
N SER A 94 -10.48 -9.45 2.59
CA SER A 94 -10.04 -10.85 2.74
C SER A 94 -10.70 -11.58 3.91
N ARG A 95 -11.76 -11.03 4.52
CA ARG A 95 -12.41 -11.53 5.76
C ARG A 95 -12.70 -13.03 5.81
N ARG A 96 -12.93 -13.69 4.67
CA ARG A 96 -13.23 -15.13 4.59
C ARG A 96 -11.98 -16.03 4.56
N ARG A 97 -10.81 -15.46 4.22
CA ARG A 97 -9.54 -16.15 4.03
C ARG A 97 -8.37 -15.25 4.48
N LEU A 98 -8.50 -14.66 5.67
CA LEU A 98 -7.55 -13.68 6.20
C LEU A 98 -6.13 -14.25 6.26
N VAL A 99 -5.98 -15.42 6.89
CA VAL A 99 -4.68 -16.07 7.10
C VAL A 99 -4.02 -16.40 5.77
N ALA A 100 -4.72 -17.10 4.87
CA ALA A 100 -4.19 -17.44 3.56
C ALA A 100 -3.83 -16.21 2.70
N THR A 101 -4.59 -15.11 2.84
CA THR A 101 -4.26 -13.85 2.14
C THR A 101 -3.04 -13.17 2.76
N ALA A 102 -2.89 -13.20 4.08
CA ALA A 102 -1.73 -12.64 4.77
C ALA A 102 -0.46 -13.42 4.41
N ASP A 103 -0.53 -14.75 4.43
CA ASP A 103 0.59 -15.62 4.06
C ASP A 103 1.01 -15.38 2.60
N GLY A 104 0.04 -15.32 1.68
CA GLY A 104 0.30 -15.05 0.25
C GLY A 104 0.76 -13.61 -0.06
N LEU A 105 0.72 -12.69 0.90
CA LEU A 105 1.21 -11.32 0.75
C LEU A 105 2.49 -11.05 1.55
N ALA A 106 2.89 -11.95 2.45
CA ALA A 106 3.97 -11.72 3.39
C ALA A 106 5.31 -11.46 2.68
N ALA A 107 5.70 -12.33 1.75
CA ALA A 107 6.94 -12.16 1.00
C ALA A 107 6.91 -10.89 0.14
N ALA A 108 5.79 -10.64 -0.55
CA ALA A 108 5.60 -9.44 -1.36
C ALA A 108 5.69 -8.15 -0.53
N ALA A 109 5.16 -8.15 0.69
CA ALA A 109 5.25 -7.02 1.62
C ALA A 109 6.71 -6.79 2.08
N LEU A 110 7.46 -7.86 2.40
CA LEU A 110 8.86 -7.77 2.80
C LEU A 110 9.75 -7.26 1.66
N VAL A 111 9.57 -7.79 0.45
CA VAL A 111 10.34 -7.35 -0.73
C VAL A 111 9.97 -5.91 -1.11
N GLY A 112 8.68 -5.55 -1.03
CA GLY A 112 8.25 -4.17 -1.23
C GLY A 112 8.87 -3.21 -0.22
N LEU A 113 8.92 -3.58 1.06
CA LEU A 113 9.57 -2.79 2.11
C LEU A 113 11.09 -2.66 1.88
N ALA A 114 11.75 -3.75 1.47
CA ALA A 114 13.15 -3.73 1.10
C ALA A 114 13.40 -2.82 -0.12
N GLY A 115 12.52 -2.84 -1.13
CA GLY A 115 12.57 -1.96 -2.29
C GLY A 115 12.40 -0.49 -1.92
N TRP A 116 11.50 -0.18 -0.98
CA TRP A 116 11.35 1.16 -0.41
C TRP A 116 12.66 1.63 0.23
N HIS A 117 13.21 0.84 1.16
CA HIS A 117 14.46 1.19 1.83
C HIS A 117 15.64 1.31 0.86
N ALA A 118 15.74 0.43 -0.14
CA ALA A 118 16.76 0.52 -1.17
C ALA A 118 16.65 1.80 -1.98
N GLY A 119 15.43 2.22 -2.36
CA GLY A 119 15.22 3.47 -3.08
C GLY A 119 15.49 4.72 -2.24
N CYS A 120 15.40 4.64 -0.92
CA CYS A 120 15.78 5.73 -0.02
C CYS A 120 17.30 5.91 0.17
N LEU A 121 18.13 4.98 -0.34
CA LEU A 121 19.60 5.09 -0.28
C LEU A 121 20.19 5.96 -1.40
N PHE A 122 19.39 6.32 -2.41
CA PHE A 122 19.77 7.09 -3.59
C PHE A 122 19.06 8.46 -3.61
#